data_AF-N6VRM9-F1
#
_entry.id   AF-N6VRM9-F1
#
_cell.length_a   1.000
_cell.length_b   1.000
_cell.length_c   1.000
_cell.angle_alpha   90.00
_cell.angle_beta   90.00
_cell.angle_gamma   90.00
#
_symmetry.space_group_name_H-M   'P 1'
#
loop_
_entity.id
_entity.type
_entity.pdbx_description
1 polymer ?
#
loop_
_entity_poly.entity_id
_entity_poly.type
_entity_poly.pdbx_seq_one_letter_code
_entity_poly.pdbx_strand_id
1 'polypeptide(L)'
;MRGQISIDLILAFMMIMVISIFLYNNIINFSDSLISGVLADKVYEVANKIENYALLAYSNNNSLAVVLKPIGEENYVIYVANYTINVTHPITIILTPTKDGVMIKGNINYSVNNTIYGFNLSKGNIILIEYSEGYIAKNTSILFR
;
A
#
# COMPACT_ATOMS: atom_id res chain seq x y z
N MET A 1 -53.15 -39.04 -1.89
CA MET A 1 -52.92 -37.99 -0.87
C MET A 1 -52.33 -36.78 -1.58
N ARG A 2 -53.08 -35.69 -1.70
CA ARG A 2 -52.56 -34.43 -2.28
C ARG A 2 -51.81 -33.72 -1.16
N GLY A 3 -50.49 -33.61 -1.27
CA GLY A 3 -49.65 -32.96 -0.27
C GLY A 3 -49.95 -31.47 -0.21
N GLN A 4 -50.74 -31.05 0.77
CA GLN A 4 -50.96 -29.64 1.06
C GLN A 4 -49.73 -29.15 1.84
N ILE A 5 -48.88 -28.38 1.18
CA ILE A 5 -47.80 -27.66 1.84
C ILE A 5 -48.45 -26.68 2.83
N SER A 6 -48.09 -26.75 4.11
CA SER A 6 -48.59 -25.80 5.10
C SER A 6 -47.97 -24.42 4.86
N ILE A 7 -48.75 -23.37 5.10
CA ILE A 7 -48.26 -21.99 5.02
C ILE A 7 -47.07 -21.75 5.95
N ASP A 8 -47.03 -22.44 7.09
CA ASP A 8 -45.94 -22.40 8.06
C ASP A 8 -44.63 -22.93 7.47
N LEU A 9 -44.70 -23.95 6.61
CA LEU A 9 -43.52 -24.47 5.92
C LEU A 9 -42.95 -23.43 4.95
N ILE A 10 -43.82 -22.77 4.18
CA ILE A 10 -43.42 -21.71 3.24
C ILE A 10 -42.79 -20.53 4.00
N LEU A 11 -43.41 -20.12 5.11
CA LEU A 11 -42.91 -19.04 5.95
C LEU A 11 -41.56 -19.37 6.58
N ALA A 12 -41.37 -20.61 7.04
CA ALA A 12 -40.09 -21.08 7.56
C ALA A 12 -38.99 -21.05 6.49
N PHE A 13 -39.28 -21.50 5.27
CA PHE A 13 -38.32 -21.43 4.15
C PHE A 13 -37.96 -19.99 3.79
N MET A 14 -38.93 -19.07 3.77
CA MET A 14 -38.66 -17.65 3.55
C MET A 14 -37.78 -17.07 4.65
N MET A 15 -38.03 -17.40 5.91
CA MET A 15 -37.22 -16.93 7.04
C MET A 15 -35.77 -17.45 6.95
N ILE A 16 -35.59 -18.73 6.64
CA ILE A 16 -34.26 -19.33 6.41
C ILE A 16 -33.53 -18.64 5.25
N MET A 17 -34.24 -18.34 4.17
CA MET A 17 -33.65 -17.66 3.01
C MET A 17 -33.16 -16.26 3.36
N VAL A 18 -33.96 -15.49 4.12
CA VAL A 18 -33.58 -14.15 4.57
C VAL A 18 -32.36 -14.20 5.50
N ILE A 19 -32.34 -15.12 6.47
CA ILE A 19 -31.20 -15.30 7.38
C ILE A 19 -29.94 -15.70 6.60
N SER A 20 -30.06 -16.60 5.62
CA SER A 20 -28.94 -17.05 4.80
C SER A 20 -28.34 -15.91 3.97
N ILE A 21 -29.19 -15.07 3.35
CA ILE A 21 -28.73 -13.88 2.62
C ILE A 21 -28.00 -12.92 3.56
N PHE A 22 -28.55 -12.72 4.76
CA PHE A 22 -27.94 -11.83 5.74
C PHE A 22 -26.56 -12.32 6.20
N LEU A 23 -26.44 -13.62 6.49
CA LEU A 23 -25.16 -14.23 6.86
C LEU A 23 -24.15 -14.17 5.70
N TYR A 24 -24.58 -14.47 4.48
CA TYR A 24 -23.76 -14.42 3.29
C TYR A 24 -23.14 -13.03 3.07
N ASN A 25 -23.98 -11.98 3.12
CA ASN A 25 -23.51 -10.61 2.95
C ASN A 25 -22.53 -10.20 4.05
N ASN A 26 -22.77 -10.59 5.30
CA ASN A 26 -21.84 -10.27 6.40
C ASN A 26 -20.49 -10.96 6.23
N ILE A 27 -20.46 -12.23 5.80
CA ILE A 27 -19.23 -12.97 5.58
C ILE A 27 -18.41 -12.34 4.45
N ILE A 28 -19.05 -11.93 3.36
CA ILE A 28 -18.37 -11.26 2.24
C ILE A 28 -17.80 -9.93 2.68
N ASN A 29 -18.62 -9.07 3.30
CA ASN A 29 -18.17 -7.75 3.76
C ASN A 29 -17.02 -7.87 4.77
N PHE A 30 -17.06 -8.88 5.64
CA PHE A 30 -15.98 -9.16 6.59
C PHE A 30 -14.70 -9.62 5.86
N SER A 31 -14.83 -10.52 4.88
CA SER A 31 -13.71 -10.97 4.05
C SER A 31 -13.03 -9.81 3.33
N ASP A 32 -13.82 -8.92 2.72
CA ASP A 32 -13.29 -7.74 2.01
C ASP A 32 -12.57 -6.78 2.97
N SER A 33 -13.10 -6.59 4.18
CA SER A 33 -12.44 -5.80 5.22
C SER A 33 -11.11 -6.39 5.71
N LEU A 34 -10.97 -7.72 5.71
CA LEU A 34 -9.72 -8.38 6.06
C LEU A 34 -8.68 -8.26 4.94
N ILE A 35 -9.10 -8.43 3.69
CA ILE A 35 -8.23 -8.31 2.53
C ILE A 35 -7.66 -6.89 2.43
N SER A 36 -8.52 -5.88 2.56
CA SER A 36 -8.14 -4.47 2.58
C SER A 36 -7.17 -4.13 3.73
N GLY A 37 -7.43 -4.66 4.93
CA GLY A 37 -6.54 -4.50 6.09
C GLY A 37 -5.15 -5.13 5.87
N VAL A 38 -5.10 -6.36 5.35
CA VAL A 38 -3.84 -7.05 5.03
C VAL A 38 -3.06 -6.31 3.94
N LEU A 39 -3.76 -5.75 2.95
CA LEU A 39 -3.14 -4.95 1.90
C LEU A 39 -2.52 -3.67 2.48
N ALA A 40 -3.25 -2.97 3.34
CA ALA A 40 -2.75 -1.78 4.04
C ALA A 40 -1.49 -2.10 4.86
N ASP A 41 -1.48 -3.19 5.63
CA ASP A 41 -0.31 -3.61 6.42
C ASP A 41 0.92 -3.87 5.53
N LYS A 42 0.74 -4.54 4.39
CA LYS A 42 1.82 -4.81 3.43
C LYS A 42 2.34 -3.53 2.78
N VAL A 43 1.46 -2.60 2.43
CA VAL A 43 1.84 -1.28 1.90
C VAL A 43 2.63 -0.49 2.95
N TYR A 44 2.21 -0.53 4.22
CA TYR A 44 2.93 0.08 5.33
C TYR A 44 4.33 -0.54 5.52
N GLU A 45 4.46 -1.85 5.37
CA GLU A 45 5.74 -2.55 5.41
C GLU A 45 6.68 -2.10 4.28
N VAL A 46 6.15 -1.87 3.07
CA VAL A 46 6.93 -1.31 1.95
C VAL A 46 7.46 0.08 2.30
N ALA A 47 6.63 0.95 2.87
CA ALA A 47 7.06 2.28 3.30
C ALA A 47 8.19 2.20 4.35
N ASN A 48 8.08 1.31 5.34
CA ASN A 48 9.12 1.07 6.35
C ASN A 48 10.44 0.59 5.73
N LYS A 49 10.38 -0.33 4.78
CA LYS A 49 11.58 -0.86 4.10
C LYS A 49 12.30 0.23 3.32
N ILE A 50 11.57 1.06 2.58
CA ILE A 50 12.17 2.14 1.79
C ILE A 50 12.85 3.16 2.70
N GLU A 51 12.19 3.56 3.79
CA GLU A 51 12.79 4.46 4.79
C GLU A 51 14.06 3.85 5.39
N ASN A 52 14.02 2.57 5.80
CA ASN A 52 15.18 1.89 6.36
C ASN A 52 16.33 1.75 5.34
N TYR A 53 16.04 1.47 4.08
CA TYR A 53 17.07 1.44 3.04
C TYR A 53 17.64 2.83 2.75
N ALA A 54 16.84 3.89 2.81
CA ALA A 54 17.33 5.26 2.70
C ALA A 54 18.25 5.60 3.89
N LEU A 55 17.85 5.26 5.11
CA LEU A 55 18.68 5.37 6.33
C LEU A 55 20.02 4.66 6.17
N LEU A 56 20.00 3.41 5.70
CA LEU A 56 21.20 2.60 5.51
C LEU A 56 22.11 3.16 4.41
N ALA A 57 21.55 3.60 3.28
CA ALA A 57 22.31 4.21 2.19
C ALA A 57 23.03 5.46 2.67
N TYR A 58 22.34 6.31 3.44
CA TYR A 58 22.91 7.52 4.03
C TYR A 58 23.98 7.21 5.09
N SER A 59 23.65 6.38 6.08
CA SER A 59 24.56 6.05 7.18
C SER A 59 25.86 5.41 6.72
N ASN A 60 25.81 4.60 5.66
CA ASN A 60 26.98 3.92 5.13
C ASN A 60 27.66 4.69 4.00
N ASN A 61 27.13 5.87 3.62
CA ASN A 61 27.55 6.66 2.46
C ASN A 61 27.74 5.82 1.18
N ASN A 62 26.88 4.82 0.98
CA ASN A 62 26.92 3.89 -0.13
C ASN A 62 25.58 3.85 -0.86
N SER A 63 25.64 3.73 -2.18
CA SER A 63 24.43 3.56 -2.99
C SER A 63 23.84 2.17 -2.80
N LEU A 64 22.52 2.09 -2.59
CA LEU A 64 21.79 0.83 -2.45
C LEU A 64 20.79 0.65 -3.60
N ALA A 65 20.81 -0.53 -4.23
CA ALA A 65 19.79 -0.93 -5.18
C ALA A 65 18.67 -1.67 -4.44
N VAL A 66 17.44 -1.19 -4.59
CA VAL A 66 16.24 -1.78 -3.98
C VAL A 66 15.29 -2.20 -5.08
N VAL A 67 14.83 -3.44 -5.02
CA VAL A 67 13.83 -3.97 -5.95
C VAL A 67 12.45 -3.84 -5.31
N LEU A 68 11.58 -3.05 -5.94
CA LEU A 68 10.18 -2.92 -5.59
C LEU A 68 9.37 -3.86 -6.47
N LYS A 69 8.39 -4.54 -5.88
CA LYS A 69 7.50 -5.49 -6.57
C LYS A 69 6.05 -5.19 -6.20
N PRO A 70 5.08 -5.47 -7.09
CA PRO A 70 3.66 -5.47 -6.76
C PRO A 70 3.33 -6.35 -5.56
N ILE A 71 2.23 -6.06 -4.86
CA ILE A 71 1.79 -6.81 -3.70
C ILE A 71 0.74 -7.83 -4.15
N GLY A 72 1.19 -9.03 -4.51
CA GLY A 72 0.30 -10.01 -5.16
C GLY A 72 -0.07 -9.51 -6.56
N GLU A 73 -1.36 -9.29 -6.80
CA GLU A 73 -1.88 -8.72 -8.06
C GLU A 73 -2.05 -7.19 -7.99
N GLU A 74 -1.82 -6.58 -6.82
CA GLU A 74 -2.04 -5.16 -6.57
C GLU A 74 -0.82 -4.31 -6.96
N ASN A 75 -1.07 -3.34 -7.83
CA ASN A 75 -0.12 -2.30 -8.20
C ASN A 75 -0.23 -1.14 -7.22
N TYR A 76 0.86 -0.40 -7.02
CA TYR A 76 0.86 0.78 -6.17
C TYR A 76 1.78 1.87 -6.70
N VAL A 77 1.51 3.10 -6.28
CA VAL A 77 2.29 4.27 -6.64
C VAL A 77 2.87 4.89 -5.38
N ILE A 78 4.18 5.05 -5.34
CA ILE A 78 4.87 5.72 -4.25
C ILE A 78 5.13 7.17 -4.66
N TYR A 79 4.70 8.10 -3.81
CA TYR A 79 4.98 9.52 -3.89
C TYR A 79 5.95 9.88 -2.77
N VAL A 80 7.12 10.37 -3.15
CA VAL A 80 8.13 10.83 -2.20
C VAL A 80 8.75 12.12 -2.71
N ALA A 81 8.56 13.22 -1.99
CA ALA A 81 8.95 14.55 -2.42
C ALA A 81 8.44 14.85 -3.86
N ASN A 82 9.36 14.99 -4.83
CA ASN A 82 9.03 15.26 -6.24
C ASN A 82 9.05 14.00 -7.14
N TYR A 83 9.18 12.82 -6.54
CA TYR A 83 9.25 11.55 -7.24
C TYR A 83 7.94 10.79 -7.18
N THR A 84 7.58 10.22 -8.32
CA THR A 84 6.50 9.26 -8.42
C THR A 84 7.05 7.95 -8.98
N ILE A 85 6.83 6.87 -8.24
CA ILE A 85 7.33 5.54 -8.56
C ILE A 85 6.12 4.63 -8.77
N ASN A 86 5.84 4.28 -10.02
CA ASN A 86 4.73 3.40 -10.35
C ASN A 86 5.21 1.94 -10.36
N VAL A 87 4.67 1.12 -9.46
CA VAL A 87 5.07 -0.28 -9.29
C VAL A 87 3.99 -1.19 -9.86
N THR A 88 4.02 -1.36 -11.18
CA THR A 88 3.15 -2.29 -11.93
C THR A 88 3.83 -3.62 -12.26
N HIS A 89 5.16 -3.64 -12.21
CA HIS A 89 6.01 -4.80 -12.38
C HIS A 89 7.23 -4.65 -11.46
N PRO A 90 8.08 -5.68 -11.29
CA PRO A 90 9.32 -5.51 -10.57
C PRO A 90 10.17 -4.39 -11.16
N ILE A 91 10.47 -3.37 -10.37
CA ILE A 91 11.34 -2.24 -10.74
C ILE A 91 12.50 -2.14 -9.77
N THR A 92 13.63 -1.63 -10.24
CA THR A 92 14.78 -1.35 -9.39
C THR A 92 14.94 0.16 -9.23
N ILE A 93 15.03 0.59 -7.98
CA ILE A 93 15.40 1.95 -7.62
C ILE A 93 16.78 1.95 -6.98
N ILE A 94 17.54 3.02 -7.19
CA ILE A 94 18.87 3.22 -6.63
C ILE A 94 18.78 4.40 -5.68
N LEU A 95 19.06 4.12 -4.41
CA LEU A 95 19.16 5.09 -3.34
C LEU A 95 20.60 5.56 -3.28
N THR A 96 20.87 6.80 -3.67
CA THR A 96 22.20 7.40 -3.65
C THR A 96 22.27 8.42 -2.52
N PRO A 97 23.15 8.26 -1.53
CA PRO A 97 23.35 9.27 -0.50
C PRO A 97 23.94 10.54 -1.10
N THR A 98 23.56 11.67 -0.52
CA THR A 98 23.97 13.02 -0.88
C THR A 98 24.19 13.81 0.41
N LYS A 99 24.81 14.99 0.33
CA LYS A 99 25.06 15.84 1.50
C LYS A 99 23.78 16.16 2.28
N ASP A 100 22.66 16.34 1.58
CA ASP A 100 21.39 16.81 2.14
C ASP A 100 20.31 15.71 2.21
N GLY A 101 20.68 14.44 1.97
CA GLY A 101 19.77 13.30 2.08
C GLY A 101 20.00 12.17 1.09
N VAL A 102 18.93 11.52 0.64
CA VAL A 102 18.99 10.39 -0.29
C VAL A 102 18.25 10.73 -1.57
N MET A 103 18.98 10.66 -2.68
CA MET A 103 18.43 10.79 -4.02
C MET A 103 17.95 9.43 -4.51
N ILE A 104 16.75 9.39 -5.09
CA ILE A 104 16.19 8.18 -5.71
C ILE A 104 16.42 8.28 -7.22
N LYS A 105 16.99 7.22 -7.81
CA LYS A 105 17.19 7.05 -9.25
C LYS A 105 16.55 5.74 -9.71
N GLY A 106 16.20 5.61 -10.99
CA GLY A 106 15.64 4.38 -11.55
C GLY A 106 14.56 4.64 -12.59
N ASN A 107 13.70 3.64 -12.81
CA ASN A 107 12.51 3.79 -13.64
C ASN A 107 11.43 4.53 -12.84
N ILE A 108 11.56 5.86 -12.76
CA ILE A 108 10.74 6.76 -11.96
C ILE A 108 10.21 7.89 -12.84
N ASN A 109 8.95 8.28 -12.62
CA ASN A 109 8.36 9.44 -13.28
C ASN A 109 8.67 10.71 -12.47
N TYR A 110 9.16 11.74 -13.16
CA TYR A 110 9.54 13.01 -12.53
C TYR A 110 8.40 14.01 -12.64
N SER A 111 8.02 14.62 -11.51
CA SER A 111 7.20 15.84 -11.54
C SER A 111 8.11 17.04 -11.76
N VAL A 112 7.77 17.87 -12.74
CA VAL A 112 8.61 18.94 -13.30
C VAL A 112 8.81 20.05 -12.27
N ASN A 113 9.98 20.11 -11.62
CA ASN A 113 10.78 21.30 -11.28
C ASN A 113 11.68 21.11 -10.04
N ASN A 114 12.99 21.24 -10.27
CA ASN A 114 14.07 21.62 -9.36
C ASN A 114 14.17 21.03 -7.94
N THR A 115 15.38 20.52 -7.65
CA THR A 115 15.89 19.84 -6.45
C THR A 115 15.53 18.36 -6.33
N ILE A 116 16.60 17.55 -6.35
CA ILE A 116 16.66 16.13 -6.74
C ILE A 116 16.87 15.28 -5.49
N TYR A 117 15.99 15.42 -4.49
CA TYR A 117 16.09 14.66 -3.24
C TYR A 117 14.82 13.86 -3.04
N GLY A 118 14.95 12.53 -2.97
CA GLY A 118 13.84 11.66 -2.63
C GLY A 118 13.52 11.78 -1.14
N PHE A 119 14.55 11.80 -0.30
CA PHE A 119 14.43 12.04 1.14
C PHE A 119 15.31 13.22 1.53
N ASN A 120 14.70 14.31 2.02
CA ASN A 120 15.40 15.47 2.57
C ASN A 120 15.58 15.31 4.09
N LEU A 121 16.75 15.59 4.64
CA LEU A 121 17.02 15.40 6.09
C LEU A 121 16.62 16.60 6.95
N SER A 122 16.51 17.78 6.32
CA SER A 122 16.16 19.04 7.00
C SER A 122 14.67 19.33 6.97
N LYS A 123 13.88 18.57 6.19
CA LYS A 123 12.43 18.70 6.06
C LYS A 123 11.83 17.31 6.23
N GLY A 124 10.88 17.13 7.14
CA GLY A 124 10.14 15.86 7.25
C GLY A 124 9.57 15.48 5.88
N ASN A 125 9.77 14.24 5.45
CA ASN A 125 9.25 13.78 4.16
C ASN A 125 7.99 12.98 4.41
N ILE A 126 6.99 13.14 3.55
CA ILE A 126 5.82 12.27 3.57
C ILE A 126 6.02 11.25 2.47
N ILE A 127 6.09 9.97 2.83
CA ILE A 127 5.93 8.87 1.88
C ILE A 127 4.42 8.65 1.79
N LEU A 128 3.84 8.90 0.62
CA LEU A 128 2.47 8.51 0.33
C LEU A 128 2.50 7.32 -0.63
N ILE A 129 1.82 6.24 -0.28
CA ILE A 129 1.65 5.09 -1.17
C ILE A 129 0.17 4.93 -1.47
N GLU A 130 -0.19 5.11 -2.73
CA GLU A 130 -1.54 4.91 -3.24
C GLU A 130 -1.67 3.51 -3.84
N TYR A 131 -2.80 2.87 -3.56
CA TYR A 131 -3.17 1.55 -4.06
C TYR A 131 -4.68 1.54 -4.36
N SER A 132 -5.18 0.44 -4.93
CA SER A 132 -6.56 0.32 -5.43
C SER A 132 -7.66 0.75 -4.44
N GLU A 133 -7.49 0.47 -3.16
CA GLU A 133 -8.51 0.70 -2.13
C GLU A 133 -8.23 1.90 -1.21
N GLY A 134 -7.15 2.65 -1.44
CA GLY A 134 -6.84 3.82 -0.62
C GLY A 134 -5.40 4.31 -0.70
N TYR A 135 -4.97 5.03 0.33
CA TYR A 135 -3.61 5.52 0.46
C TYR A 135 -3.11 5.40 1.90
N ILE A 136 -1.81 5.18 2.04
CA ILE A 136 -1.10 5.29 3.31
C ILE A 136 -0.16 6.49 3.22
N ALA A 137 -0.32 7.42 4.15
CA ALA A 137 0.61 8.53 4.34
C ALA A 137 1.45 8.25 5.58
N LYS A 138 2.77 8.16 5.39
CA LYS A 138 3.74 8.04 6.48
C LYS A 138 4.61 9.28 6.54
N ASN A 139 4.58 9.96 7.68
CA ASN A 139 5.53 11.04 7.96
C ASN A 139 6.87 10.41 8.39
N THR A 140 7.90 10.64 7.59
CA THR A 140 9.27 10.26 7.89
C THR A 140 9.94 11.46 8.55
N SER A 141 10.02 11.41 9.88
CA SER A 141 10.81 12.35 10.68
C SER A 141 12.26 11.85 10.70
N ILE A 142 12.89 11.81 9.53
CA ILE A 142 14.28 11.37 9.46
C ILE A 142 15.18 12.57 9.76
N LEU A 143 15.61 12.66 11.02
CA LEU A 143 16.49 13.70 11.52
C LEU A 143 17.90 13.10 11.64
N PHE A 144 18.68 13.20 10.57
CA PHE A 144 20.09 12.83 10.64
C PHE A 144 20.88 13.99 11.23
N ARG A 145 21.65 13.69 12.29
CA ARG A 145 22.44 14.65 13.04
C ARG A 145 23.91 14.55 12.66
#